data_AF-A0A1D2WQ77-F1
#
_entry.id   AF-A0A1D2WQ77-F1
#
_cell.length_a   1.000
_cell.length_b   1.000
_cell.length_c   1.000
_cell.angle_alpha   90.00
_cell.angle_beta   90.00
_cell.angle_gamma   90.00
#
_symmetry.space_group_name_H-M   'P 1'
#
loop_
_entity.id
_entity.type
_entity.pdbx_description
1 polymer ?
#
loop_
_entity_poly.entity_id
_entity_poly.type
_entity_poly.pdbx_seq_one_letter_code
_entity_poly.pdbx_strand_id
1 'polypeptide(L)'
;MSSVAATCNIIVITDPSGNDPNGAAAGSMSFADNMFQSTFLLSRSNHFAVLSGGTGSSDTRLDSIVDAVASLENNASAASAASLASQFKGARLVVGGPNIGAAVGGSFNAYVITVDDSSNDIKVTPYNSGVATLQPGQKGAIIHLRNTAGNPLYGTADSVRKETAMNIGKMIRDGYPATTILAEAMGEVAKDSGEKYGGGGVNLVSGISTSDMFTPKELNSTGYPMDEEYSKVCDSCGWAMGFPAAEAYEKCPVCGGDLRTVYAYQALGDALTVSSKAVSVSVYGSDRPGLAETTKEIVEASVSKYGYDASAISGSINRGINNGLLVGVDHVEPKDINVKQGSKAVGVYYKSLPSERSSPAWDLPIDGNILTILGSIQTAVGIILILLVLFRSRLLKSFQNR
;
A
#
# COMPACT_ATOMS: atom_id res chain seq x y z
N MET A 1 -30.31 4.18 -13.07
CA MET A 1 -30.39 3.42 -11.80
C MET A 1 -29.20 3.83 -10.95
N SER A 2 -29.39 4.24 -9.70
CA SER A 2 -28.28 4.61 -8.82
C SER A 2 -27.54 3.35 -8.39
N SER A 3 -26.28 3.19 -8.80
CA SER A 3 -25.40 2.11 -8.33
C SER A 3 -25.01 2.38 -6.87
N VAL A 4 -25.23 1.40 -6.00
CA VAL A 4 -24.78 1.48 -4.60
C VAL A 4 -23.25 1.49 -4.58
N ALA A 5 -22.64 2.49 -3.94
CA ALA A 5 -21.19 2.56 -3.76
C ALA A 5 -20.79 2.17 -2.34
N ALA A 6 -19.60 1.56 -2.21
CA ALA A 6 -19.03 1.05 -0.96
C ALA A 6 -20.05 0.26 -0.16
N THR A 7 -20.19 -1.00 -0.47
CA THR A 7 -21.21 -1.88 0.10
C THR A 7 -20.74 -2.47 1.43
N CYS A 8 -19.43 -2.45 1.66
CA CYS A 8 -18.80 -2.75 2.94
C CYS A 8 -17.89 -1.61 3.42
N ASN A 9 -18.03 -1.22 4.69
CA ASN A 9 -17.08 -0.36 5.40
C ASN A 9 -16.84 -0.91 6.79
N ILE A 10 -15.58 -0.90 7.20
CA ILE A 10 -15.15 -1.43 8.49
C ILE A 10 -14.22 -0.41 9.13
N ILE A 11 -14.43 -0.12 10.42
CA ILE A 11 -13.46 0.54 11.30
C ILE A 11 -13.25 -0.36 12.50
N VAL A 12 -11.99 -0.63 12.84
CA VAL A 12 -11.58 -1.45 13.99
C VAL A 12 -10.67 -0.61 14.88
N ILE A 13 -10.92 -0.62 16.19
CA ILE A 13 -10.12 0.02 17.22
C ILE A 13 -9.82 -1.02 18.30
N THR A 14 -8.56 -1.47 18.36
CA THR A 14 -8.05 -2.38 19.38
C THR A 14 -7.28 -1.65 20.48
N ASP A 15 -6.74 -0.46 20.18
CA ASP A 15 -6.14 0.44 21.16
C ASP A 15 -6.67 1.88 20.97
N PRO A 16 -7.65 2.30 21.81
CA PRO A 16 -8.22 3.64 21.73
C PRO A 16 -7.29 4.73 22.28
N SER A 17 -6.13 4.38 22.82
CA SER A 17 -5.12 5.37 23.23
C SER A 17 -4.23 5.85 22.07
N GLY A 18 -4.23 5.11 20.96
CA GLY A 18 -3.40 5.41 19.78
C GLY A 18 -1.91 5.15 19.99
N ASN A 19 -1.52 4.39 21.02
CA ASN A 19 -0.11 4.10 21.30
C ASN A 19 0.39 2.88 20.53
N ASP A 20 -0.47 1.87 20.31
CA ASP A 20 -0.18 0.76 19.42
C ASP A 20 -0.22 1.25 17.96
N PRO A 21 0.90 1.18 17.21
CA PRO A 21 0.94 1.59 15.81
C PRO A 21 -0.01 0.80 14.89
N ASN A 22 -0.57 -0.32 15.36
CA ASN A 22 -1.58 -1.11 14.65
C ASN A 22 -2.93 -1.12 15.38
N GLY A 23 -3.12 -0.19 16.32
CA GLY A 23 -4.25 -0.13 17.24
C GLY A 23 -5.57 0.34 16.61
N ALA A 24 -5.55 0.91 15.41
CA ALA A 24 -6.75 1.32 14.70
C ALA A 24 -6.58 1.22 13.18
N ALA A 25 -7.57 0.64 12.50
CA ALA A 25 -7.56 0.45 11.06
C ALA A 25 -8.97 0.65 10.46
N ALA A 26 -9.02 1.04 9.19
CA ALA A 26 -10.26 1.23 8.46
C ALA A 26 -10.13 0.73 7.02
N GLY A 27 -11.22 0.24 6.44
CA GLY A 27 -11.22 -0.28 5.08
C GLY A 27 -12.59 -0.22 4.42
N SER A 28 -12.58 -0.28 3.08
CA SER A 28 -13.80 -0.29 2.27
C SER A 28 -13.73 -1.34 1.18
N MET A 29 -14.86 -1.95 0.88
CA MET A 29 -15.05 -2.78 -0.32
C MET A 29 -16.29 -2.32 -1.08
N SER A 30 -16.27 -2.56 -2.39
CA SER A 30 -17.34 -2.17 -3.30
C SER A 30 -17.81 -3.36 -4.13
N PHE A 31 -19.10 -3.38 -4.43
CA PHE A 31 -19.64 -4.21 -5.50
C PHE A 31 -19.53 -3.55 -6.87
N ALA A 32 -19.49 -2.22 -6.93
CA ALA A 32 -19.72 -1.46 -8.15
C ALA A 32 -18.46 -1.32 -9.02
N ASP A 33 -18.67 -1.36 -10.33
CA ASP A 33 -17.64 -1.11 -11.36
C ASP A 33 -16.99 0.28 -11.21
N ASN A 34 -17.57 1.22 -10.47
CA ASN A 34 -16.91 2.49 -10.19
C ASN A 34 -16.34 2.49 -8.77
N MET A 35 -15.17 1.89 -8.63
CA MET A 35 -14.50 1.72 -7.34
C MET A 35 -14.04 3.05 -6.71
N PHE A 36 -13.84 4.10 -7.52
CA PHE A 36 -13.57 5.47 -7.05
C PHE A 36 -14.72 6.06 -6.20
N GLN A 37 -15.89 5.41 -6.19
CA GLN A 37 -17.02 5.79 -5.35
C GLN A 37 -16.93 5.24 -3.92
N SER A 38 -16.02 4.30 -3.64
CA SER A 38 -15.59 3.97 -2.28
C SER A 38 -14.55 4.98 -1.83
N THR A 39 -14.98 6.21 -1.58
CA THR A 39 -14.05 7.28 -1.19
C THR A 39 -13.64 7.09 0.26
N PHE A 40 -12.34 6.91 0.48
CA PHE A 40 -11.69 6.96 1.77
C PHE A 40 -10.81 8.21 1.82
N LEU A 41 -11.03 9.05 2.83
CA LEU A 41 -10.09 10.13 3.17
C LEU A 41 -9.43 9.80 4.49
N LEU A 42 -8.09 9.87 4.52
CA LEU A 42 -7.26 9.70 5.70
C LEU A 42 -6.63 11.05 6.05
N SER A 43 -6.90 11.55 7.26
CA SER A 43 -6.11 12.64 7.82
C SER A 43 -4.90 12.07 8.56
N ARG A 44 -3.71 12.17 7.96
CA ARG A 44 -2.46 11.68 8.59
C ARG A 44 -2.06 12.50 9.81
N SER A 45 -2.49 13.76 9.89
CA SER A 45 -2.23 14.65 11.03
C SER A 45 -3.18 14.39 12.19
N ASN A 46 -4.46 14.16 11.89
CA ASN A 46 -5.51 14.02 12.91
C ASN A 46 -5.95 12.57 13.14
N HIS A 47 -5.32 11.62 12.46
CA HIS A 47 -5.48 10.17 12.64
C HIS A 47 -6.93 9.66 12.52
N PHE A 48 -7.72 10.26 11.62
CA PHE A 48 -9.08 9.81 11.34
C PHE A 48 -9.25 9.38 9.88
N ALA A 49 -10.25 8.53 9.64
CA ALA A 49 -10.76 8.24 8.30
C ALA A 49 -12.23 8.60 8.16
N VAL A 50 -12.60 9.01 6.94
CA VAL A 50 -13.98 9.15 6.48
C VAL A 50 -14.18 8.18 5.33
N LEU A 51 -15.06 7.21 5.53
CA LEU A 51 -15.46 6.21 4.53
C LEU A 51 -16.88 6.53 4.06
N SER A 52 -17.03 6.80 2.76
CA SER A 52 -18.32 7.18 2.18
C SER A 52 -18.92 6.08 1.32
N GLY A 53 -20.25 6.11 1.20
CA GLY A 53 -20.97 5.40 0.17
C GLY A 53 -22.47 5.60 0.28
N GLY A 54 -23.23 4.55 -0.01
CA GLY A 54 -24.69 4.59 0.03
C GLY A 54 -25.35 4.63 -1.34
N THR A 55 -26.64 4.97 -1.37
CA THR A 55 -27.50 4.95 -2.57
C THR A 55 -27.62 6.32 -3.24
N GLY A 56 -27.00 7.35 -2.67
CA GLY A 56 -26.96 8.71 -3.21
C GLY A 56 -26.12 8.83 -4.48
N SER A 57 -26.30 9.95 -5.19
CA SER A 57 -25.48 10.29 -6.36
C SER A 57 -24.03 10.60 -5.99
N SER A 58 -23.11 10.56 -6.96
CA SER A 58 -21.69 10.86 -6.71
C SER A 58 -21.47 12.25 -6.12
N ASP A 59 -22.14 13.28 -6.63
CA ASP A 59 -22.00 14.66 -6.14
C ASP A 59 -22.46 14.77 -4.67
N THR A 60 -23.63 14.20 -4.37
CA THR A 60 -24.18 14.14 -3.01
C THR A 60 -23.25 13.44 -2.02
N ARG A 61 -22.52 12.41 -2.47
CA ARG A 61 -21.53 11.72 -1.63
C ARG A 61 -20.29 12.57 -1.43
N LEU A 62 -19.79 13.23 -2.48
CA LEU A 62 -18.63 14.11 -2.39
C LEU A 62 -18.88 15.27 -1.41
N ASP A 63 -20.03 15.94 -1.53
CA ASP A 63 -20.40 17.04 -0.64
C ASP A 63 -20.46 16.56 0.83
N SER A 64 -21.05 15.39 1.07
CA SER A 64 -21.11 14.81 2.42
C SER A 64 -19.73 14.53 3.03
N ILE A 65 -18.76 14.16 2.19
CA ILE A 65 -17.38 13.92 2.64
C ILE A 65 -16.71 15.24 3.00
N VAL A 66 -16.84 16.26 2.14
CA VAL A 66 -16.25 17.58 2.36
C VAL A 66 -16.73 18.17 3.68
N ASP A 67 -18.04 18.12 3.94
CA ASP A 67 -18.62 18.63 5.18
C ASP A 67 -18.16 17.83 6.41
N ALA A 68 -18.05 16.50 6.29
CA ALA A 68 -17.57 15.65 7.38
C ALA A 68 -16.10 15.91 7.71
N VAL A 69 -15.24 16.05 6.70
CA VAL A 69 -13.83 16.40 6.91
C VAL A 69 -13.71 17.78 7.52
N ALA A 70 -14.42 18.78 6.99
CA ALA A 70 -14.42 20.13 7.56
C ALA A 70 -14.88 20.12 9.03
N SER A 71 -15.87 19.30 9.37
CA SER A 71 -16.33 19.14 10.75
C SER A 71 -15.26 18.51 11.64
N LEU A 72 -14.56 17.47 11.17
CA LEU A 72 -13.52 16.77 11.94
C LEU A 72 -12.26 17.61 12.13
N GLU A 73 -11.86 18.37 11.11
CA GLU A 73 -10.75 19.34 11.20
C GLU A 73 -11.06 20.47 12.22
N ASN A 74 -12.35 20.71 12.50
CA ASN A 74 -12.80 21.60 13.57
C ASN A 74 -13.06 20.87 14.91
N ASN A 75 -12.44 19.71 15.13
CA ASN A 75 -12.52 18.91 16.37
C ASN A 75 -13.92 18.39 16.72
N ALA A 76 -14.81 18.21 15.74
CA ALA A 76 -16.08 17.55 15.98
C ALA A 76 -15.88 16.06 16.33
N SER A 77 -16.83 15.48 17.07
CA SER A 77 -16.83 14.04 17.36
C SER A 77 -17.13 13.21 16.11
N ALA A 78 -16.73 11.94 16.11
CA ALA A 78 -17.08 11.00 15.05
C ALA A 78 -18.60 10.93 14.82
N ALA A 79 -19.39 10.94 15.90
CA ALA A 79 -20.86 10.93 15.83
C ALA A 79 -21.43 12.18 15.14
N SER A 80 -20.93 13.37 15.48
CA SER A 80 -21.34 14.63 14.83
C SER A 80 -21.01 14.63 13.35
N ALA A 81 -19.79 14.23 12.98
CA ALA A 81 -19.38 14.16 11.58
C ALA A 81 -20.18 13.13 10.78
N ALA A 82 -20.40 11.93 11.32
CA ALA A 82 -21.19 10.88 10.66
C ALA A 82 -22.67 11.29 10.52
N SER A 83 -23.21 12.11 11.43
CA SER A 83 -24.59 12.58 11.38
C SER A 83 -24.89 13.47 10.17
N LEU A 84 -23.88 14.15 9.61
CA LEU A 84 -24.01 15.03 8.45
C LEU A 84 -24.52 14.26 7.22
N ALA A 85 -24.23 12.96 7.12
CA ALA A 85 -24.75 12.10 6.06
C ALA A 85 -26.28 12.15 5.93
N SER A 86 -27.01 12.43 7.01
CA SER A 86 -28.49 12.53 7.01
C SER A 86 -29.02 13.72 6.20
N GLN A 87 -28.20 14.75 5.98
CA GLN A 87 -28.54 15.93 5.18
C GLN A 87 -28.46 15.63 3.67
N PHE A 88 -27.80 14.53 3.31
CA PHE A 88 -27.50 14.16 1.94
C PHE A 88 -28.28 12.90 1.55
N LYS A 89 -29.20 13.04 0.58
CA LYS A 89 -30.13 11.96 0.22
C LYS A 89 -29.38 10.70 -0.22
N GLY A 90 -29.53 9.64 0.58
CA GLY A 90 -28.95 8.32 0.31
C GLY A 90 -27.46 8.20 0.61
N ALA A 91 -26.82 9.23 1.16
CA ALA A 91 -25.44 9.17 1.59
C ALA A 91 -25.28 8.33 2.87
N ARG A 92 -24.08 7.77 3.04
CA ARG A 92 -23.63 7.09 4.25
C ARG A 92 -22.21 7.55 4.53
N LEU A 93 -21.93 7.86 5.79
CA LEU A 93 -20.59 8.12 6.26
C LEU A 93 -20.28 7.20 7.43
N VAL A 94 -19.14 6.51 7.35
CA VAL A 94 -18.49 5.86 8.50
C VAL A 94 -17.24 6.65 8.81
N VAL A 95 -17.15 7.17 10.02
CA VAL A 95 -16.06 8.04 10.48
C VAL A 95 -15.41 7.42 11.69
N GLY A 96 -14.08 7.48 11.80
CA GLY A 96 -13.44 7.03 13.03
C GLY A 96 -11.94 7.25 13.08
N GLY A 97 -11.40 7.13 14.28
CA GLY A 97 -9.99 7.28 14.62
C GLY A 97 -9.74 6.72 16.02
N PRO A 98 -8.48 6.43 16.40
CA PRO A 98 -8.16 5.79 17.67
C PRO A 98 -8.74 6.58 18.86
N ASN A 99 -8.56 7.90 18.86
CA ASN A 99 -8.93 8.76 20.00
C ASN A 99 -10.38 9.26 19.95
N ILE A 100 -11.00 9.32 18.77
CA ILE A 100 -12.34 9.90 18.58
C ILE A 100 -13.46 8.85 18.56
N GLY A 101 -13.11 7.57 18.69
CA GLY A 101 -14.03 6.46 18.50
C GLY A 101 -14.41 6.28 17.04
N ALA A 102 -15.58 5.69 16.79
CA ALA A 102 -16.11 5.52 15.44
C ALA A 102 -17.62 5.74 15.41
N ALA A 103 -18.16 6.17 14.28
CA ALA A 103 -19.59 6.31 14.08
C ALA A 103 -20.01 6.05 12.64
N VAL A 104 -21.27 5.65 12.46
CA VAL A 104 -21.93 5.55 11.15
C VAL A 104 -23.27 6.27 11.17
N GLY A 105 -23.53 7.03 10.12
CA GLY A 105 -24.78 7.78 9.92
C GLY A 105 -25.29 7.73 8.48
N GLY A 106 -26.52 8.22 8.28
CA GLY A 106 -27.19 8.24 6.98
C GLY A 106 -27.83 6.90 6.61
N SER A 107 -27.61 6.44 5.38
CA SER A 107 -28.19 5.20 4.85
C SER A 107 -27.29 3.99 5.15
N PHE A 108 -27.50 3.28 6.26
CA PHE A 108 -26.67 2.15 6.65
C PHE A 108 -27.44 0.97 7.26
N ASN A 109 -26.78 -0.19 7.25
CA ASN A 109 -27.10 -1.38 8.04
C ASN A 109 -25.78 -1.82 8.70
N ALA A 110 -25.64 -1.68 10.01
CA ALA A 110 -24.36 -1.88 10.68
C ALA A 110 -24.48 -2.69 11.96
N TYR A 111 -23.37 -3.28 12.38
CA TYR A 111 -23.18 -3.74 13.74
C TYR A 111 -22.12 -2.87 14.41
N VAL A 112 -22.39 -2.44 15.64
CA VAL A 112 -21.38 -1.89 16.53
C VAL A 112 -20.95 -2.99 17.46
N ILE A 113 -19.64 -3.22 17.50
CA ILE A 113 -18.98 -4.20 18.34
C ILE A 113 -18.27 -3.44 19.45
N THR A 114 -18.48 -3.85 20.70
CA THR A 114 -17.73 -3.36 21.86
C THR A 114 -17.14 -4.54 22.59
N VAL A 115 -15.87 -4.42 23.00
CA VAL A 115 -15.19 -5.42 23.82
C VAL A 115 -14.77 -4.76 25.12
N ASP A 116 -15.21 -5.33 26.24
CA ASP A 116 -14.89 -4.85 27.58
C ASP A 116 -13.67 -5.60 28.11
N ASP A 117 -12.58 -4.88 28.37
CA ASP A 117 -11.31 -5.45 28.84
C ASP A 117 -11.41 -6.09 30.24
N SER A 118 -12.35 -5.64 31.07
CA SER A 118 -12.48 -6.11 32.46
C SER A 118 -13.25 -7.42 32.56
N SER A 119 -14.22 -7.62 31.66
CA SER A 119 -15.09 -8.80 31.64
C SER A 119 -14.80 -9.76 30.50
N ASN A 120 -14.01 -9.34 29.50
CA ASN A 120 -13.84 -10.02 28.21
C ASN A 120 -15.15 -10.26 27.45
N ASP A 121 -16.19 -9.49 27.78
CA ASP A 121 -17.50 -9.61 27.14
C ASP A 121 -17.51 -8.91 25.78
N ILE A 122 -18.02 -9.62 24.77
CA ILE A 122 -18.21 -9.12 23.42
C ILE A 122 -19.69 -8.78 23.26
N LYS A 123 -19.98 -7.51 22.99
CA LYS A 123 -21.33 -7.03 22.64
C LYS A 123 -21.39 -6.68 21.16
N VAL A 124 -22.34 -7.28 20.46
CA VAL A 124 -22.61 -7.02 19.03
C VAL A 124 -24.04 -6.48 18.91
N THR A 125 -24.18 -5.19 18.59
CA THR A 125 -25.48 -4.49 18.59
C THR A 125 -25.84 -4.04 17.17
N PRO A 126 -27.01 -4.46 16.63
CA PRO A 126 -27.44 -4.04 15.29
C PRO A 126 -27.98 -2.61 15.28
N TYR A 127 -27.68 -1.86 14.22
CA TYR A 127 -28.22 -0.54 13.95
C TYR A 127 -28.58 -0.38 12.47
N ASN A 128 -29.66 0.34 12.18
CA ASN A 128 -30.15 0.59 10.82
C ASN A 128 -30.67 2.02 10.59
N SER A 129 -30.56 2.89 11.60
CA SER A 129 -31.04 4.28 11.57
C SER A 129 -30.36 5.12 12.65
N GLY A 130 -30.52 6.44 12.57
CA GLY A 130 -29.89 7.39 13.50
C GLY A 130 -28.39 7.49 13.27
N VAL A 131 -27.63 7.53 14.37
CA VAL A 131 -26.17 7.48 14.38
C VAL A 131 -25.74 6.38 15.32
N ALA A 132 -25.09 5.35 14.80
CA ALA A 132 -24.51 4.29 15.62
C ALA A 132 -23.07 4.66 15.97
N THR A 133 -22.70 4.54 17.24
CA THR A 133 -21.43 5.10 17.75
C THR A 133 -20.70 4.08 18.63
N LEU A 134 -19.42 3.89 18.36
CA LEU A 134 -18.41 3.37 19.27
C LEU A 134 -17.77 4.59 19.98
N GLN A 135 -17.93 4.69 21.30
CA GLN A 135 -17.53 5.90 22.02
C GLN A 135 -15.99 6.04 22.05
N PRO A 136 -15.47 7.27 22.14
CA PRO A 136 -14.06 7.51 22.46
C PRO A 136 -13.61 6.70 23.67
N GLY A 137 -12.41 6.14 23.62
CA GLY A 137 -11.87 5.32 24.71
C GLY A 137 -12.32 3.86 24.74
N GLN A 138 -13.19 3.42 23.82
CA GLN A 138 -13.65 2.03 23.77
C GLN A 138 -12.92 1.20 22.71
N LYS A 139 -12.61 -0.05 23.04
CA LYS A 139 -12.23 -1.07 22.06
C LYS A 139 -13.47 -1.61 21.37
N GLY A 140 -13.38 -1.79 20.07
CA GLY A 140 -14.52 -2.20 19.30
C GLY A 140 -14.35 -2.00 17.81
N ALA A 141 -15.46 -2.14 17.10
CA ALA A 141 -15.49 -1.94 15.67
C ALA A 141 -16.89 -1.52 15.21
N ILE A 142 -16.95 -0.99 14.00
CA ILE A 142 -18.20 -0.82 13.25
C ILE A 142 -18.01 -1.54 11.92
N ILE A 143 -18.93 -2.45 11.60
CA ILE A 143 -19.03 -3.08 10.29
C ILE A 143 -20.38 -2.73 9.67
N HIS A 144 -20.32 -2.05 8.53
CA HIS A 144 -21.43 -1.87 7.62
C HIS A 144 -21.33 -2.89 6.49
N LEU A 145 -22.45 -3.54 6.17
CA LEU A 145 -22.58 -4.38 4.98
C LEU A 145 -24.03 -4.34 4.48
N ARG A 146 -24.22 -4.18 3.16
CA ARG A 146 -25.54 -4.16 2.52
C ARG A 146 -25.64 -5.25 1.45
N ASN A 147 -26.84 -5.78 1.23
CA ASN A 147 -27.13 -6.65 0.09
C ASN A 147 -26.93 -5.91 -1.23
N THR A 148 -26.30 -6.55 -2.21
CA THR A 148 -26.22 -6.07 -3.59
C THR A 148 -26.73 -7.12 -4.57
N ALA A 149 -26.80 -6.76 -5.86
CA ALA A 149 -27.32 -7.66 -6.88
C ALA A 149 -26.41 -8.90 -7.01
N GLY A 150 -26.93 -10.08 -6.71
CA GLY A 150 -26.12 -11.31 -6.71
C GLY A 150 -25.37 -11.58 -5.40
N ASN A 151 -25.54 -10.73 -4.37
CA ASN A 151 -24.86 -10.86 -3.09
C ASN A 151 -25.82 -10.74 -1.86
N PRO A 152 -25.60 -11.56 -0.83
CA PRO A 152 -24.46 -12.45 -0.69
C PRO A 152 -24.51 -13.70 -1.57
N LEU A 153 -23.33 -14.24 -1.91
CA LEU A 153 -23.18 -15.53 -2.60
C LEU A 153 -23.85 -16.66 -1.80
N TYR A 154 -23.81 -16.59 -0.46
CA TYR A 154 -24.48 -17.50 0.45
C TYR A 154 -25.20 -16.74 1.58
N GLY A 155 -26.47 -17.07 1.86
CA GLY A 155 -27.23 -16.48 2.98
C GLY A 155 -27.78 -15.07 2.73
N THR A 156 -27.66 -14.17 3.73
CA THR A 156 -28.04 -12.74 3.61
C THR A 156 -26.91 -11.84 4.11
N ALA A 157 -26.79 -10.61 3.60
CA ALA A 157 -25.77 -9.68 4.09
C ALA A 157 -25.96 -9.35 5.58
N ASP A 158 -27.14 -9.62 6.15
CA ASP A 158 -27.34 -9.54 7.60
C ASP A 158 -26.65 -10.68 8.34
N SER A 159 -26.75 -11.91 7.84
CA SER A 159 -26.06 -13.08 8.38
C SER A 159 -24.54 -12.91 8.34
N VAL A 160 -23.99 -12.58 7.17
CA VAL A 160 -22.53 -12.38 7.02
C VAL A 160 -22.06 -11.24 7.92
N ARG A 161 -22.76 -10.09 7.93
CA ARG A 161 -22.39 -8.96 8.79
C ARG A 161 -22.37 -9.33 10.27
N LYS A 162 -23.32 -10.15 10.73
CA LYS A 162 -23.40 -10.60 12.13
C LYS A 162 -22.27 -11.58 12.47
N GLU A 163 -21.96 -12.51 11.58
CA GLU A 163 -20.87 -13.47 11.74
C GLU A 163 -19.52 -12.77 11.78
N THR A 164 -19.26 -11.88 10.80
CA THR A 164 -18.05 -11.08 10.75
C THR A 164 -17.93 -10.16 11.95
N ALA A 165 -19.03 -9.52 12.40
CA ALA A 165 -19.03 -8.73 13.63
C ALA A 165 -18.62 -9.57 14.86
N MET A 166 -19.12 -10.80 14.97
CA MET A 166 -18.74 -11.71 16.06
C MET A 166 -17.27 -12.11 15.98
N ASN A 167 -16.75 -12.41 14.78
CA ASN A 167 -15.35 -12.78 14.59
C ASN A 167 -14.40 -11.61 14.87
N ILE A 168 -14.73 -10.40 14.41
CA ILE A 168 -14.04 -9.16 14.79
C ILE A 168 -13.99 -9.03 16.32
N GLY A 169 -15.13 -9.18 17.01
CA GLY A 169 -15.17 -9.09 18.47
C GLY A 169 -14.28 -10.10 19.18
N LYS A 170 -14.23 -11.36 18.69
CA LYS A 170 -13.33 -12.39 19.22
C LYS A 170 -11.87 -12.00 19.03
N MET A 171 -11.48 -11.56 17.83
CA MET A 171 -10.10 -11.17 17.56
C MET A 171 -9.66 -9.94 18.36
N ILE A 172 -10.55 -8.96 18.59
CA ILE A 172 -10.27 -7.81 19.48
C ILE A 172 -10.01 -8.31 20.91
N ARG A 173 -10.88 -9.16 21.45
CA ARG A 173 -10.72 -9.77 22.79
C ARG A 173 -9.41 -10.57 22.89
N ASP A 174 -9.08 -11.31 21.83
CA ASP A 174 -7.91 -12.18 21.78
C ASP A 174 -6.60 -11.40 21.50
N GLY A 175 -6.67 -10.07 21.36
CA GLY A 175 -5.50 -9.18 21.27
C GLY A 175 -4.84 -9.10 19.90
N TYR A 176 -5.58 -9.40 18.82
CA TYR A 176 -5.06 -9.25 17.47
C TYR A 176 -4.92 -7.76 17.10
N PRO A 177 -3.93 -7.37 16.27
CA PRO A 177 -3.82 -6.00 15.76
C PRO A 177 -5.03 -5.61 14.90
N ALA A 178 -5.46 -4.34 14.95
CA ALA A 178 -6.62 -3.88 14.18
C ALA A 178 -6.42 -4.06 12.67
N THR A 179 -5.18 -3.96 12.18
CA THR A 179 -4.81 -4.18 10.76
C THR A 179 -5.04 -5.63 10.33
N THR A 180 -4.70 -6.60 11.19
CA THR A 180 -4.97 -8.04 10.97
C THR A 180 -6.46 -8.33 11.00
N ILE A 181 -7.18 -7.75 11.97
CA ILE A 181 -8.64 -7.93 12.10
C ILE A 181 -9.35 -7.38 10.87
N LEU A 182 -8.94 -6.22 10.37
CA LEU A 182 -9.49 -5.63 9.15
C LEU A 182 -9.29 -6.55 7.94
N ALA A 183 -8.08 -7.09 7.77
CA ALA A 183 -7.75 -8.01 6.69
C ALA A 183 -8.61 -9.28 6.71
N GLU A 184 -8.69 -9.95 7.86
CA GLU A 184 -9.51 -11.16 8.01
C GLU A 184 -11.00 -10.87 7.79
N ALA A 185 -11.51 -9.75 8.31
CA ALA A 185 -12.90 -9.35 8.12
C ALA A 185 -13.23 -9.05 6.64
N MET A 186 -12.33 -8.39 5.91
CA MET A 186 -12.49 -8.17 4.48
C MET A 186 -12.43 -9.48 3.69
N GLY A 187 -11.55 -10.41 4.07
CA GLY A 187 -11.47 -11.73 3.47
C GLY A 187 -12.72 -12.57 3.69
N GLU A 188 -13.28 -12.55 4.91
CA GLU A 188 -14.54 -13.22 5.26
C GLU A 188 -15.71 -12.64 4.44
N VAL A 189 -15.86 -11.31 4.43
CA VAL A 189 -16.92 -10.65 3.65
C VAL A 189 -16.77 -10.95 2.15
N ALA A 190 -15.56 -10.97 1.59
CA ALA A 190 -15.33 -11.28 0.19
C ALA A 190 -15.77 -12.72 -0.16
N LYS A 191 -15.41 -13.70 0.67
CA LYS A 191 -15.74 -15.12 0.46
C LYS A 191 -17.23 -15.42 0.65
N ASP A 192 -17.81 -14.88 1.72
CA ASP A 192 -19.14 -15.31 2.16
C ASP A 192 -20.25 -14.45 1.56
N SER A 193 -19.96 -13.16 1.33
CA SER A 193 -20.93 -12.25 0.73
C SER A 193 -20.67 -11.91 -0.74
N GLY A 194 -19.54 -12.29 -1.34
CA GLY A 194 -19.21 -11.88 -2.71
C GLY A 194 -19.01 -10.38 -2.90
N GLU A 195 -19.03 -9.59 -1.82
CA GLU A 195 -18.60 -8.20 -1.78
C GLU A 195 -17.09 -8.13 -1.77
N LYS A 196 -16.50 -8.44 -2.93
CA LYS A 196 -15.10 -8.83 -3.01
C LYS A 196 -14.17 -7.77 -3.57
N TYR A 197 -14.64 -6.72 -4.25
CA TYR A 197 -13.69 -5.79 -4.86
C TYR A 197 -13.15 -4.80 -3.82
N GLY A 198 -11.85 -4.87 -3.58
CA GLY A 198 -11.17 -4.12 -2.54
C GLY A 198 -11.03 -2.64 -2.86
N GLY A 199 -11.64 -1.78 -2.05
CA GLY A 199 -11.44 -0.33 -2.11
C GLY A 199 -10.16 0.13 -1.41
N GLY A 200 -9.43 -0.77 -0.75
CA GLY A 200 -8.24 -0.48 0.03
C GLY A 200 -8.50 -0.34 1.53
N GLY A 201 -7.41 -0.11 2.26
CA GLY A 201 -7.43 0.07 3.70
C GLY A 201 -6.39 1.07 4.19
N VAL A 202 -6.53 1.44 5.46
CA VAL A 202 -5.67 2.39 6.15
C VAL A 202 -5.38 1.93 7.58
N ASN A 203 -4.15 2.15 8.01
CA ASN A 203 -3.74 2.12 9.41
C ASN A 203 -3.84 3.56 9.93
N LEU A 204 -4.79 3.80 10.82
CA LEU A 204 -5.16 5.15 11.29
C LEU A 204 -4.10 5.73 12.22
N VAL A 205 -3.44 4.89 13.02
CA VAL A 205 -2.40 5.33 13.94
C VAL A 205 -1.13 5.68 13.17
N SER A 206 -0.69 4.78 12.28
CA SER A 206 0.58 4.95 11.57
C SER A 206 0.46 5.77 10.26
N GLY A 207 -0.76 6.10 9.83
CA GLY A 207 -1.00 6.87 8.61
C GLY A 207 -0.62 6.13 7.31
N ILE A 208 -0.52 4.81 7.36
CA ILE A 208 -0.18 3.94 6.22
C ILE A 208 -1.47 3.58 5.48
N SER A 209 -1.40 3.54 4.15
CA SER A 209 -2.51 3.15 3.28
C SER A 209 -2.03 2.15 2.24
N THR A 210 -2.93 1.27 1.80
CA THR A 210 -2.71 0.41 0.63
C THR A 210 -2.65 1.19 -0.69
N SER A 211 -2.89 2.51 -0.69
CA SER A 211 -2.86 3.34 -1.90
C SER A 211 -3.73 2.69 -3.01
N ASP A 212 -3.16 2.54 -4.18
CA ASP A 212 -3.72 2.01 -5.42
C ASP A 212 -3.53 0.50 -5.59
N MET A 213 -3.05 -0.24 -4.57
CA MET A 213 -2.78 -1.69 -4.65
C MET A 213 -3.92 -2.52 -5.26
N PHE A 214 -5.17 -2.16 -4.95
CA PHE A 214 -6.38 -2.86 -5.42
C PHE A 214 -7.21 -2.04 -6.40
N THR A 215 -6.73 -0.83 -6.74
CA THR A 215 -7.43 0.06 -7.67
C THR A 215 -7.20 -0.42 -9.09
N PRO A 216 -8.24 -0.51 -9.91
CA PRO A 216 -8.07 -0.96 -11.27
C PRO A 216 -7.50 0.13 -12.17
N LYS A 217 -6.81 -0.28 -13.24
CA LYS A 217 -6.14 0.62 -14.18
C LYS A 217 -7.11 1.46 -15.01
N GLU A 218 -8.32 0.94 -15.25
CA GLU A 218 -9.35 1.60 -16.07
C GLU A 218 -10.43 2.23 -15.19
N LEU A 219 -10.80 3.48 -15.50
CA LEU A 219 -11.94 4.15 -14.88
C LEU A 219 -13.22 3.35 -15.14
N ASN A 220 -14.06 3.21 -14.11
CA ASN A 220 -15.30 2.42 -14.17
C ASN A 220 -15.08 0.92 -14.42
N SER A 221 -14.00 0.35 -13.89
CA SER A 221 -13.85 -1.09 -13.72
C SER A 221 -13.76 -1.48 -12.23
N THR A 222 -14.02 -2.77 -11.94
CA THR A 222 -13.96 -3.32 -10.58
C THR A 222 -12.53 -3.43 -10.08
N GLY A 223 -12.32 -3.25 -8.78
CA GLY A 223 -11.01 -3.46 -8.16
C GLY A 223 -10.54 -4.92 -8.15
N TYR A 224 -9.39 -5.16 -7.53
CA TYR A 224 -8.91 -6.52 -7.32
C TYR A 224 -9.82 -7.28 -6.34
N PRO A 225 -10.25 -8.51 -6.62
CA PRO A 225 -11.05 -9.28 -5.69
C PRO A 225 -10.22 -9.72 -4.48
N MET A 226 -10.71 -9.42 -3.29
CA MET A 226 -10.01 -9.62 -2.02
C MET A 226 -9.82 -11.10 -1.68
N ASP A 227 -10.65 -11.98 -2.23
CA ASP A 227 -10.62 -13.44 -2.07
C ASP A 227 -9.73 -14.17 -3.09
N GLU A 228 -9.09 -13.45 -4.01
CA GLU A 228 -8.21 -14.03 -5.04
C GLU A 228 -6.73 -14.03 -4.62
N GLU A 229 -5.96 -14.91 -5.25
CA GLU A 229 -4.51 -15.02 -5.06
C GLU A 229 -3.82 -13.75 -5.57
N TYR A 230 -2.95 -13.12 -4.77
CA TYR A 230 -2.31 -11.84 -5.09
C TYR A 230 -0.82 -12.01 -5.41
N SER A 231 -0.11 -12.81 -4.62
CA SER A 231 1.31 -13.10 -4.85
C SER A 231 1.73 -14.47 -4.30
N LYS A 232 2.90 -14.94 -4.72
CA LYS A 232 3.64 -16.02 -4.05
C LYS A 232 4.86 -15.44 -3.37
N VAL A 233 5.15 -15.90 -2.16
CA VAL A 233 6.29 -15.46 -1.36
C VAL A 233 7.08 -16.66 -0.84
N CYS A 234 8.41 -16.58 -0.88
CA CYS A 234 9.30 -17.53 -0.25
C CYS A 234 9.69 -17.03 1.14
N ASP A 235 9.18 -17.69 2.18
CA ASP A 235 9.46 -17.30 3.57
C ASP A 235 10.95 -17.51 3.97
N SER A 236 11.72 -18.28 3.18
CA SER A 236 13.14 -18.57 3.46
C SER A 236 14.11 -17.48 2.95
N CYS A 237 13.89 -16.95 1.75
CA CYS A 237 14.81 -15.99 1.13
C CYS A 237 14.17 -14.66 0.72
N GLY A 238 12.87 -14.48 0.96
CA GLY A 238 12.14 -13.25 0.68
C GLY A 238 11.82 -13.01 -0.81
N TRP A 239 12.08 -13.98 -1.69
CA TRP A 239 11.66 -13.86 -3.09
C TRP A 239 10.13 -13.80 -3.16
N ALA A 240 9.60 -12.87 -3.95
CA ALA A 240 8.16 -12.73 -4.17
C ALA A 240 7.84 -12.44 -5.63
N MET A 241 6.64 -12.82 -6.06
CA MET A 241 6.13 -12.53 -7.40
C MET A 241 4.61 -12.37 -7.35
N GLY A 242 4.06 -11.37 -8.05
CA GLY A 242 2.62 -11.14 -8.17
C GLY A 242 1.96 -12.03 -9.24
N PHE A 243 0.68 -12.32 -9.08
CA PHE A 243 -0.11 -12.97 -10.13
C PHE A 243 -0.36 -12.01 -11.31
N PRO A 244 -0.49 -12.52 -12.55
CA PRO A 244 -0.49 -13.94 -12.94
C PRO A 244 0.93 -14.54 -13.11
N ALA A 245 2.00 -13.74 -13.11
CA ALA A 245 3.36 -14.23 -13.34
C ALA A 245 3.83 -15.28 -12.30
N ALA A 246 3.30 -15.19 -11.08
CA ALA A 246 3.54 -16.16 -10.01
C ALA A 246 3.07 -17.59 -10.34
N GLU A 247 2.14 -17.79 -11.28
CA GLU A 247 1.67 -19.13 -11.68
C GLU A 247 2.81 -20.01 -12.20
N ALA A 248 3.79 -19.42 -12.88
CA ALA A 248 4.92 -20.14 -13.46
C ALA A 248 5.89 -20.75 -12.43
N TYR A 249 5.73 -20.44 -11.14
CA TYR A 249 6.66 -20.83 -10.08
C TYR A 249 5.99 -21.76 -9.06
N GLU A 250 6.39 -23.03 -9.03
CA GLU A 250 6.02 -23.97 -7.96
C GLU A 250 6.98 -23.88 -6.77
N LYS A 251 8.25 -23.57 -7.03
CA LYS A 251 9.31 -23.40 -6.04
C LYS A 251 10.06 -22.10 -6.23
N CYS A 252 10.69 -21.63 -5.17
CA CYS A 252 11.51 -20.43 -5.20
C CYS A 252 12.67 -20.59 -6.21
N PRO A 253 12.77 -19.73 -7.24
CA PRO A 253 13.83 -19.83 -8.25
C PRO A 253 15.22 -19.49 -7.69
N VAL A 254 15.29 -18.87 -6.50
CA VAL A 254 16.55 -18.45 -5.87
C VAL A 254 17.11 -19.52 -4.94
N CYS A 255 16.29 -20.12 -4.08
CA CYS A 255 16.75 -21.06 -3.05
C CYS A 255 16.13 -22.46 -3.12
N GLY A 256 15.19 -22.70 -4.04
CA GLY A 256 14.47 -23.98 -4.14
C GLY A 256 13.49 -24.29 -3.01
N GLY A 257 13.27 -23.35 -2.09
CA GLY A 257 12.29 -23.47 -1.01
C GLY A 257 10.85 -23.40 -1.51
N ASP A 258 9.91 -23.85 -0.67
CA ASP A 258 8.49 -23.83 -0.98
C ASP A 258 7.95 -22.38 -0.99
N LEU A 259 6.94 -22.15 -1.83
CA LEU A 259 6.29 -20.85 -1.99
C LEU A 259 4.92 -20.87 -1.31
N ARG A 260 4.64 -19.84 -0.52
CA ARG A 260 3.32 -19.61 0.08
C ARG A 260 2.52 -18.64 -0.79
N THR A 261 1.30 -19.02 -1.14
CA THR A 261 0.34 -18.11 -1.77
C THR A 261 -0.19 -17.12 -0.75
N VAL A 262 -0.20 -15.85 -1.12
CA VAL A 262 -0.76 -14.73 -0.37
C VAL A 262 -2.00 -14.26 -1.10
N TYR A 263 -3.14 -14.26 -0.41
CA TYR A 263 -4.40 -13.72 -0.93
C TYR A 263 -4.45 -12.20 -0.80
N ALA A 264 -5.26 -11.52 -1.61
CA ALA A 264 -5.33 -10.06 -1.62
C ALA A 264 -5.70 -9.46 -0.24
N TYR A 265 -6.59 -10.09 0.53
CA TYR A 265 -6.88 -9.66 1.91
C TYR A 265 -5.68 -9.79 2.85
N GLN A 266 -4.84 -10.81 2.67
CA GLN A 266 -3.61 -10.96 3.44
C GLN A 266 -2.57 -9.90 3.04
N ALA A 267 -2.43 -9.65 1.74
CA ALA A 267 -1.57 -8.57 1.22
C ALA A 267 -1.99 -7.19 1.74
N LEU A 268 -3.30 -6.94 1.90
CA LEU A 268 -3.83 -5.73 2.55
C LEU A 268 -3.37 -5.65 4.02
N GLY A 269 -3.54 -6.73 4.79
CA GLY A 269 -3.12 -6.78 6.18
C GLY A 269 -1.63 -6.52 6.34
N ASP A 270 -0.81 -7.17 5.51
CA ASP A 270 0.64 -7.04 5.52
C ASP A 270 1.08 -5.61 5.16
N ALA A 271 0.45 -4.99 4.17
CA ALA A 271 0.75 -3.62 3.76
C ALA A 271 0.40 -2.56 4.83
N LEU A 272 -0.61 -2.83 5.67
CA LEU A 272 -1.06 -1.91 6.72
C LEU A 272 -0.36 -2.13 8.07
N THR A 273 0.12 -3.34 8.33
CA THR A 273 0.65 -3.73 9.63
C THR A 273 2.08 -3.22 9.81
N VAL A 274 2.25 -2.30 10.76
CA VAL A 274 3.55 -1.88 11.25
C VAL A 274 4.12 -2.98 12.15
N SER A 275 4.92 -3.86 11.58
CA SER A 275 5.71 -4.81 12.36
C SER A 275 6.96 -4.13 12.96
N SER A 276 7.69 -4.84 13.83
CA SER A 276 9.06 -4.43 14.23
C SER A 276 10.03 -4.33 13.04
N LYS A 277 9.63 -4.85 11.87
CA LYS A 277 10.39 -4.86 10.60
C LYS A 277 9.81 -3.93 9.53
N ALA A 278 8.57 -3.46 9.66
CA ALA A 278 7.91 -2.62 8.65
C ALA A 278 8.45 -1.19 8.73
N VAL A 279 9.02 -0.74 7.61
CA VAL A 279 9.55 0.62 7.45
C VAL A 279 8.61 1.36 6.52
N SER A 280 8.07 2.49 6.96
CA SER A 280 7.30 3.38 6.08
C SER A 280 8.28 4.10 5.15
N VAL A 281 8.35 3.68 3.89
CA VAL A 281 9.25 4.27 2.90
C VAL A 281 8.47 5.23 2.02
N SER A 282 8.89 6.49 1.98
CA SER A 282 8.35 7.50 1.07
C SER A 282 9.43 7.88 0.06
N VAL A 283 9.07 7.86 -1.23
CA VAL A 283 9.99 8.17 -2.33
C VAL A 283 9.59 9.49 -2.96
N TYR A 284 10.58 10.36 -3.21
CA TYR A 284 10.38 11.69 -3.78
C TYR A 284 11.36 11.94 -4.94
N GLY A 285 10.99 12.86 -5.85
CA GLY A 285 11.88 13.36 -6.90
C GLY A 285 11.92 12.57 -8.21
N SER A 286 11.11 11.51 -8.33
CA SER A 286 10.89 10.77 -9.56
C SER A 286 9.58 9.98 -9.50
N ASP A 287 8.77 10.07 -10.56
CA ASP A 287 7.49 9.36 -10.70
C ASP A 287 7.61 8.12 -11.61
N ARG A 288 8.83 7.57 -11.75
CA ARG A 288 9.04 6.39 -12.60
C ARG A 288 8.27 5.18 -12.04
N PRO A 289 7.47 4.47 -12.87
CA PRO A 289 6.74 3.28 -12.43
C PRO A 289 7.68 2.23 -11.82
N GLY A 290 7.29 1.64 -10.69
CA GLY A 290 8.06 0.59 -10.00
C GLY A 290 9.19 1.11 -9.10
N LEU A 291 9.59 2.38 -9.22
CA LEU A 291 10.69 2.94 -8.44
C LEU A 291 10.37 2.96 -6.94
N ALA A 292 9.14 3.32 -6.59
CA ALA A 292 8.70 3.43 -5.20
C ALA A 292 8.70 2.06 -4.50
N GLU A 293 8.17 1.04 -5.19
CA GLU A 293 8.07 -0.34 -4.70
C GLU A 293 9.46 -0.96 -4.54
N THR A 294 10.32 -0.86 -5.56
CA THR A 294 11.69 -1.41 -5.47
C THR A 294 12.53 -0.67 -4.43
N THR A 295 12.38 0.65 -4.32
CA THR A 295 13.07 1.42 -3.26
C THR A 295 12.59 0.98 -1.88
N LYS A 296 11.28 0.76 -1.71
CA LYS A 296 10.70 0.28 -0.45
C LYS A 296 11.33 -1.05 -0.04
N GLU A 297 11.40 -2.03 -0.93
CA GLU A 297 12.02 -3.33 -0.64
C GLU A 297 13.50 -3.20 -0.25
N ILE A 298 14.28 -2.40 -0.99
CA ILE A 298 15.70 -2.18 -0.70
C ILE A 298 15.89 -1.51 0.68
N VAL A 299 15.07 -0.50 0.99
CA VAL A 299 15.14 0.23 2.26
C VAL A 299 14.72 -0.67 3.42
N GLU A 300 13.63 -1.43 3.29
CA GLU A 300 13.18 -2.39 4.30
C GLU A 300 14.24 -3.45 4.57
N ALA A 301 14.84 -4.03 3.54
CA ALA A 301 15.94 -4.99 3.68
C ALA A 301 17.17 -4.37 4.35
N SER A 302 17.52 -3.14 3.98
CA SER A 302 18.65 -2.40 4.56
C SER A 302 18.41 -2.10 6.04
N VAL A 303 17.21 -1.64 6.41
CA VAL A 303 16.85 -1.34 7.80
C VAL A 303 16.78 -2.62 8.64
N SER A 304 16.25 -3.71 8.08
CA SER A 304 16.23 -5.00 8.78
C SER A 304 17.64 -5.53 9.08
N LYS A 305 18.63 -5.19 8.24
CA LYS A 305 20.01 -5.68 8.38
C LYS A 305 20.92 -4.75 9.17
N TYR A 306 20.76 -3.44 9.00
CA TYR A 306 21.68 -2.42 9.51
C TYR A 306 21.02 -1.40 10.44
N GLY A 307 19.71 -1.51 10.68
CA GLY A 307 18.94 -0.50 11.40
C GLY A 307 18.71 0.76 10.57
N TYR A 308 18.21 1.81 11.23
CA TYR A 308 17.85 3.09 10.61
C TYR A 308 19.08 3.98 10.31
N ASP A 309 20.11 3.42 9.68
CA ASP A 309 21.34 4.13 9.31
C ASP A 309 21.26 4.69 7.89
N ALA A 310 21.27 6.01 7.76
CA ALA A 310 21.16 6.69 6.47
C ALA A 310 22.29 6.34 5.49
N SER A 311 23.49 6.02 5.99
CA SER A 311 24.64 5.65 5.16
C SER A 311 24.51 4.23 4.60
N ALA A 312 24.03 3.29 5.41
CA ALA A 312 23.76 1.93 5.00
C ALA A 312 22.60 1.87 4.00
N ILE A 313 21.54 2.67 4.24
CA ILE A 313 20.38 2.78 3.35
C ILE A 313 20.79 3.34 1.99
N SER A 314 21.45 4.51 1.95
CA SER A 314 21.95 5.09 0.69
C SER A 314 22.91 4.16 -0.04
N GLY A 315 23.80 3.47 0.69
CA GLY A 315 24.68 2.45 0.11
C GLY A 315 23.94 1.26 -0.50
N SER A 316 22.84 0.79 0.12
CA SER A 316 21.99 -0.27 -0.43
C SER A 316 21.24 0.19 -1.69
N ILE A 317 20.72 1.41 -1.67
CA ILE A 317 20.07 2.03 -2.84
C ILE A 317 21.06 2.17 -4.00
N ASN A 318 22.26 2.68 -3.75
CA ASN A 318 23.28 2.85 -4.79
C ASN A 318 23.73 1.51 -5.39
N ARG A 319 23.76 0.42 -4.59
CA ARG A 319 23.94 -0.94 -5.14
C ARG A 319 22.78 -1.35 -6.06
N GLY A 320 21.54 -1.02 -5.69
CA GLY A 320 20.36 -1.24 -6.53
C GLY A 320 20.43 -0.47 -7.86
N ILE A 321 20.88 0.78 -7.83
CA ILE A 321 21.12 1.59 -9.03
C ILE A 321 22.21 0.96 -9.91
N ASN A 322 23.35 0.60 -9.32
CA ASN A 322 24.48 0.00 -10.05
C ASN A 322 24.12 -1.35 -10.69
N ASN A 323 23.25 -2.13 -10.05
CA ASN A 323 22.80 -3.42 -10.56
C ASN A 323 21.59 -3.33 -11.50
N GLY A 324 21.10 -2.12 -11.80
CA GLY A 324 19.96 -1.90 -12.69
C GLY A 324 18.58 -2.24 -12.10
N LEU A 325 18.48 -2.45 -10.79
CA LEU A 325 17.20 -2.64 -10.10
C LEU A 325 16.42 -1.32 -9.99
N LEU A 326 17.14 -0.22 -9.80
CA LEU A 326 16.58 1.14 -9.79
C LEU A 326 17.08 1.87 -11.03
N VAL A 327 16.15 2.28 -11.91
CA VAL A 327 16.48 2.89 -13.20
C VAL A 327 15.98 4.33 -13.29
N GLY A 328 16.74 5.19 -13.97
CA GLY A 328 16.32 6.56 -14.24
C GLY A 328 16.54 7.57 -13.14
N VAL A 329 17.26 7.18 -12.09
CA VAL A 329 17.59 8.04 -10.96
C VAL A 329 19.11 8.04 -10.76
N ASP A 330 19.62 9.17 -10.28
CA ASP A 330 21.02 9.36 -9.92
C ASP A 330 21.32 8.71 -8.56
N HIS A 331 22.61 8.55 -8.25
CA HIS A 331 23.04 8.06 -6.94
C HIS A 331 22.54 8.98 -5.81
N VAL A 332 22.24 8.38 -4.67
CA VAL A 332 21.78 9.08 -3.46
C VAL A 332 22.89 9.14 -2.42
N GLU A 333 23.01 10.27 -1.73
CA GLU A 333 23.91 10.44 -0.59
C GLU A 333 23.15 10.24 0.74
N PRO A 334 23.85 10.04 1.88
CA PRO A 334 23.19 9.93 3.18
C PRO A 334 22.31 11.14 3.54
N LYS A 335 22.66 12.35 3.04
CA LYS A 335 21.86 13.58 3.22
C LYS A 335 20.51 13.54 2.49
N ASP A 336 20.39 12.70 1.47
CA ASP A 336 19.17 12.50 0.67
C ASP A 336 18.25 11.43 1.29
N ILE A 337 18.64 10.90 2.45
CA ILE A 337 17.86 9.94 3.25
C ILE A 337 17.39 10.62 4.54
N ASN A 338 16.08 10.78 4.69
CA ASN A 338 15.47 11.31 5.90
C ASN A 338 14.94 10.18 6.77
N VAL A 339 15.63 9.90 7.88
CA VAL A 339 15.25 8.85 8.83
C VAL A 339 14.48 9.46 10.00
N LYS A 340 13.26 8.96 10.23
CA LYS A 340 12.48 9.19 11.46
C LYS A 340 12.28 7.87 12.18
N GLN A 341 13.29 7.45 12.94
CA GLN A 341 13.30 6.15 13.62
C GLN A 341 12.10 5.95 14.57
N GLY A 342 11.72 6.99 15.32
CA GLY A 342 10.57 6.92 16.25
C GLY A 342 9.23 6.62 15.55
N SER A 343 9.08 7.04 14.29
CA SER A 343 7.90 6.77 13.46
C SER A 343 8.17 5.67 12.43
N LYS A 344 9.30 4.96 12.53
CA LYS A 344 9.74 3.92 11.60
C LYS A 344 9.66 4.34 10.12
N ALA A 345 9.94 5.61 9.84
CA ALA A 345 9.77 6.18 8.51
C ALA A 345 11.11 6.55 7.89
N VAL A 346 11.25 6.32 6.59
CA VAL A 346 12.40 6.70 5.77
C VAL A 346 11.91 7.41 4.52
N GLY A 347 12.31 8.68 4.38
CA GLY A 347 12.15 9.42 3.12
C GLY A 347 13.39 9.26 2.26
N VAL A 348 13.23 8.92 0.99
CA VAL A 348 14.30 8.85 0.00
C VAL A 348 14.06 9.91 -1.07
N TYR A 349 15.02 10.81 -1.27
CA TYR A 349 14.93 11.88 -2.25
C TYR A 349 15.84 11.55 -3.44
N TYR A 350 15.24 11.13 -4.55
CA TYR A 350 15.98 10.90 -5.79
C TYR A 350 16.13 12.16 -6.61
N LYS A 351 17.18 12.17 -7.44
CA LYS A 351 17.33 13.09 -8.56
C LYS A 351 17.10 12.30 -9.85
N SER A 352 16.08 12.69 -10.62
CA SER A 352 15.81 12.07 -11.92
C SER A 352 16.94 12.34 -12.92
N LEU A 353 17.30 11.32 -13.71
CA LEU A 353 18.31 11.48 -14.75
C LEU A 353 17.74 12.22 -15.97
N PRO A 354 18.51 13.14 -16.60
CA PRO A 354 18.07 13.84 -17.80
C PRO A 354 18.01 12.91 -19.02
N SER A 355 17.14 13.24 -19.98
CA SER A 355 17.06 12.60 -21.31
C SER A 355 16.81 11.07 -21.29
N GLU A 356 15.89 10.62 -20.44
CA GLU A 356 15.44 9.22 -20.34
C GLU A 356 16.51 8.17 -19.99
N ARG A 357 17.74 8.58 -19.64
CA ARG A 357 18.82 7.66 -19.31
C ARG A 357 18.38 6.63 -18.25
N SER A 358 18.70 5.37 -18.48
CA SER A 358 18.36 4.27 -17.58
C SER A 358 19.31 4.13 -16.41
N SER A 359 20.56 4.60 -16.54
CA SER A 359 21.59 4.53 -15.50
C SER A 359 22.37 5.84 -15.39
N PRO A 360 22.86 6.21 -14.19
CA PRO A 360 23.74 7.36 -14.01
C PRO A 360 25.06 7.17 -14.76
N ALA A 361 25.84 8.25 -14.87
CA ALA A 361 27.20 8.15 -15.40
C ALA A 361 28.02 7.22 -14.51
N TRP A 362 28.78 6.31 -15.11
CA TRP A 362 29.65 5.41 -14.35
C TRP A 362 30.64 6.22 -13.51
N ASP A 363 30.59 6.00 -12.19
CA ASP A 363 31.63 6.42 -11.25
C ASP A 363 32.82 5.47 -11.40
N LEU A 364 33.60 5.67 -12.45
CA LEU A 364 34.81 4.90 -12.68
C LEU A 364 35.89 5.40 -11.72
N PRO A 365 36.65 4.50 -11.07
CA PRO A 365 37.84 4.88 -10.30
C PRO A 365 38.98 5.43 -11.18
N ILE A 366 38.74 5.57 -12.50
CA ILE A 366 39.66 6.04 -13.51
C ILE A 366 38.99 7.20 -14.24
N ASP A 367 39.59 8.38 -14.12
CA ASP A 367 39.16 9.61 -14.78
C ASP A 367 38.91 9.38 -16.29
N GLY A 368 37.79 9.88 -16.83
CA GLY A 368 37.41 9.70 -18.23
C GLY A 368 38.45 10.22 -19.22
N ASN A 369 39.28 11.18 -18.79
CA ASN A 369 40.45 11.63 -19.55
C ASN A 369 41.49 10.52 -19.76
N ILE A 370 41.70 9.63 -18.80
CA ILE A 370 42.67 8.53 -18.90
C ILE A 370 42.19 7.48 -19.92
N LEU A 371 40.90 7.16 -19.94
CA LEU A 371 40.33 6.26 -20.94
C LEU A 371 40.42 6.84 -22.36
N THR A 372 40.23 8.15 -22.49
CA THR A 372 40.38 8.86 -23.77
C THR A 372 41.83 8.85 -24.26
N ILE A 373 42.79 9.02 -23.34
CA ILE A 373 44.24 8.90 -23.64
C ILE A 373 44.59 7.48 -24.09
N LEU A 374 44.10 6.44 -23.39
CA LEU A 374 44.36 5.04 -23.73
C LEU A 374 43.77 4.68 -25.12
N GLY A 375 42.54 5.09 -25.41
CA GLY A 375 41.94 4.90 -26.74
C GLY A 375 42.70 5.62 -27.86
N SER A 376 43.23 6.81 -27.58
CA SER A 376 44.04 7.58 -28.53
C SER A 376 45.39 6.90 -28.80
N ILE A 377 46.05 6.37 -27.76
CA ILE A 377 47.30 5.60 -27.89
C ILE A 377 47.07 4.35 -28.73
N GLN A 378 45.99 3.61 -28.48
CA GLN A 378 45.66 2.39 -29.21
C GLN A 378 45.41 2.67 -30.70
N THR A 379 44.74 3.79 -31.01
CA THR A 379 44.51 4.24 -32.39
C THR A 379 45.82 4.63 -33.08
N ALA A 380 46.71 5.36 -32.40
CA ALA A 380 48.01 5.73 -32.94
C ALA A 380 48.91 4.52 -33.24
N VAL A 381 48.93 3.52 -32.34
CA VAL A 381 49.65 2.25 -32.55
C VAL A 381 49.09 1.50 -33.76
N GLY A 382 47.77 1.46 -33.92
CA GLY A 382 47.11 0.85 -35.09
C GLY A 382 47.54 1.51 -36.40
N ILE A 383 47.59 2.84 -36.46
CA ILE A 383 48.03 3.59 -37.64
C ILE A 383 49.50 3.32 -37.95
N ILE A 384 50.37 3.29 -36.95
CA ILE A 384 51.80 2.99 -37.13
C ILE A 384 52.01 1.59 -37.69
N LEU A 385 51.27 0.59 -37.21
CA LEU A 385 51.34 -0.79 -37.72
C LEU A 385 50.92 -0.88 -39.19
N ILE A 386 49.83 -0.19 -39.57
CA ILE A 386 49.39 -0.11 -40.98
C ILE A 386 50.47 0.52 -41.85
N LEU A 387 51.05 1.64 -41.40
CA LEU A 387 52.14 2.32 -42.12
C LEU A 387 53.37 1.42 -42.29
N LEU A 388 53.77 0.69 -41.24
CA LEU A 388 54.89 -0.26 -41.30
C LEU A 388 54.63 -1.41 -42.28
N VAL A 389 53.40 -1.93 -42.34
CA VAL A 389 53.00 -2.96 -43.31
C VAL A 389 53.07 -2.41 -44.74
N LEU A 390 52.60 -1.19 -44.97
CA LEU A 390 52.70 -0.52 -46.27
C LEU A 390 54.15 -0.26 -46.68
N PHE A 391 54.99 0.18 -45.74
CA PHE A 391 56.41 0.44 -45.97
C PHE A 391 57.16 -0.85 -46.30
N ARG A 392 56.91 -1.93 -45.54
CA ARG A 392 57.46 -3.27 -45.80
C ARG A 392 57.04 -3.80 -47.17
N SER A 393 55.78 -3.60 -47.54
CA SER A 393 55.24 -4.03 -48.84
C SER A 393 55.87 -3.28 -50.02
N ARG A 394 56.13 -1.98 -49.86
CA ARG A 394 56.82 -1.16 -50.86
C ARG A 394 58.32 -1.46 -50.95
N LEU A 395 58.99 -1.70 -49.82
CA LEU A 395 60.39 -2.12 -49.77
C LEU A 395 60.58 -3.48 -50.47
N LEU A 396 59.73 -4.47 -50.18
CA LEU A 396 59.80 -5.78 -50.82
C LEU A 396 59.59 -5.69 -52.34
N LYS A 397 58.63 -4.87 -52.80
CA LYS A 397 58.46 -4.59 -54.25
C LYS A 397 59.67 -3.89 -54.86
N SER A 398 60.30 -2.96 -54.14
CA SER A 398 61.52 -2.27 -54.59
C SER A 398 62.73 -3.20 -54.69
N PHE A 399 62.82 -4.24 -53.85
CA PHE A 399 63.89 -5.23 -53.90
C PHE A 399 63.66 -6.34 -54.91
N GLN A 400 62.40 -6.66 -55.25
CA GLN A 400 62.05 -7.63 -56.30
C GLN A 400 62.14 -7.06 -57.73
N ASN A 401 62.12 -5.73 -57.87
CA ASN A 401 62.25 -5.03 -59.16
C ASN A 401 63.70 -4.58 -59.47
N ARG A 402 64.68 -5.06 -58.70
CA ARG A 402 66.12 -5.04 -59.01
C ARG A 402 66.56 -6.46 -59.29
#